data_AF-A0A0S4MNE4-F1
#
_entry.id   AF-A0A0S4MNE4-F1
#
_cell.length_a   1.000
_cell.length_b   1.000
_cell.length_c   1.000
_cell.angle_alpha   90.00
_cell.angle_beta   90.00
_cell.angle_gamma   90.00
#
_symmetry.space_group_name_H-M   'P 1'
#
loop_
_entity.id
_entity.type
_entity.pdbx_description
1 polymer ?
#
loop_
_entity_poly.entity_id
_entity_poly.type
_entity_poly.pdbx_seq_one_letter_code
_entity_poly.pdbx_strand_id
1 'polypeptide(L)' 'MNRIVLAGMVLALLSLIIGLLGKIIGHSIIFANATWHNFAQTCLLFAVAYGIGKLAGEKK' A
#
# COMPACT_ATOMS: atom_id res chain seq x y z
N MET A 1 5.13 13.68 10.93
CA MET A 1 4.72 12.69 9.91
C MET A 1 3.22 12.45 10.06
N ASN A 2 2.42 12.64 9.01
CA ASN A 2 0.96 12.58 9.15
C ASN A 2 0.50 11.13 9.37
N ARG A 3 -0.33 10.89 10.39
CA ARG A 3 -0.79 9.53 10.77
C ARG A 3 -1.43 8.76 9.60
N ILE A 4 -2.06 9.47 8.67
CA ILE A 4 -2.74 8.91 7.49
C ILE A 4 -1.75 8.43 6.42
N VAL A 5 -0.67 9.20 6.19
CA VAL A 5 0.40 8.78 5.25
C VAL A 5 1.12 7.55 5.82
N LEU A 6 1.36 7.54 7.13
CA LEU A 6 1.96 6.41 7.83
C LEU A 6 1.08 5.15 7.75
N ALA A 7 -0.23 5.29 7.94
CA ALA A 7 -1.18 4.19 7.79
C ALA A 7 -1.20 3.62 6.36
N GLY A 8 -1.17 4.48 5.32
CA GLY A 8 -1.09 4.04 3.93
C GLY A 8 0.22 3.30 3.61
N MET A 9 1.33 3.75 4.17
CA MET A 9 2.65 3.11 4.01
C MET A 9 2.71 1.73 4.69
N VAL A 10 2.15 1.62 5.89
CA VAL A 10 2.05 0.35 6.64
C VAL A 10 1.15 -0.65 5.91
N LEU A 11 0.00 -0.20 5.38
CA LEU A 11 -0.90 -1.03 4.58
C LEU A 11 -0.23 -1.57 3.31
N ALA A 12 0.55 -0.73 2.62
CA ALA A 12 1.29 -1.15 1.44
C ALA A 12 2.35 -2.22 1.78
N LEU A 13 3.09 -2.05 2.87
CA LEU A 13 4.06 -3.03 3.36
C LEU A 13 3.40 -4.36 3.74
N LEU A 14 2.28 -4.32 4.47
CA LEU A 14 1.53 -5.51 4.86
C LEU A 14 1.00 -6.27 3.63
N SER A 15 0.46 -5.55 2.63
CA SER A 15 0.00 -6.15 1.38
C SER A 15 1.12 -6.86 0.61
N LEU A 16 2.31 -6.25 0.58
CA LEU A 16 3.50 -6.82 -0.06
C LEU A 16 3.97 -8.09 0.65
N ILE A 17 3.99 -8.08 1.99
CA ILE A 17 4.35 -9.24 2.82
C ILE A 17 3.36 -10.39 2.60
N ILE A 18 2.05 -10.11 2.58
CA ILE A 18 1.01 -11.12 2.34
C ILE A 18 1.13 -11.71 0.93
N GLY A 19 1.35 -10.87 -0.10
CA GLY A 19 1.59 -11.33 -1.47
C GLY A 19 2.84 -12.22 -1.57
N LEU A 20 3.93 -11.83 -0.91
CA LEU A 20 5.18 -12.59 -0.91
C LEU A 20 5.04 -13.93 -0.18
N LEU A 21 4.37 -13.95 0.97
CA LEU A 21 4.06 -15.18 1.72
C LEU A 21 3.15 -16.11 0.90
N GLY A 22 2.14 -15.56 0.23
CA GLY A 22 1.27 -16.33 -0.68
C GLY A 22 2.05 -16.96 -1.85
N LYS A 23 3.07 -16.27 -2.37
CA LYS A 23 3.95 -16.82 -3.41
C LYS A 23 4.87 -17.94 -2.89
N ILE A 24 5.44 -17.79 -1.69
CA ILE A 24 6.40 -18.74 -1.12
C ILE A 24 5.71 -20.01 -0.62
N ILE A 25 4.52 -19.88 -0.02
CA ILE A 25 3.80 -21.01 0.58
C ILE A 25 3.10 -21.86 -0.49
N GLY A 26 3.01 -21.39 -1.75
CA GLY A 26 2.41 -22.14 -2.86
C GLY A 26 0.89 -22.35 -2.75
N HIS A 27 0.31 -22.01 -1.60
CA HIS A 27 -1.13 -21.89 -1.42
C HIS A 27 -1.63 -20.67 -2.19
N SER A 28 -2.65 -20.88 -3.02
CA SER A 28 -3.49 -19.81 -3.55
C SER A 28 -4.20 -19.10 -2.40
N ILE A 29 -3.49 -18.23 -1.67
CA ILE A 29 -4.06 -17.36 -0.63
C ILE A 29 -4.95 -16.34 -1.34
N ILE A 30 -6.19 -16.75 -1.63
CA ILE A 30 -7.39 -16.00 -2.02
C ILE A 30 -7.26 -15.16 -3.32
N PHE A 31 -6.08 -14.66 -3.70
CA PHE A 31 -5.80 -13.89 -4.91
C PHE A 31 -4.38 -14.16 -5.43
N ALA A 32 -4.20 -14.12 -6.75
CA ALA A 32 -2.89 -14.28 -7.38
C ALA A 32 -1.89 -13.24 -6.85
N ASN A 33 -0.61 -13.59 -6.76
CA ASN A 33 0.47 -12.70 -6.30
C ASN A 33 0.50 -11.34 -7.03
N ALA A 34 0.10 -11.31 -8.32
CA ALA A 34 -0.03 -10.08 -9.09
C ALA A 34 -1.08 -9.10 -8.51
N THR A 35 -2.17 -9.62 -7.95
CA THR A 35 -3.23 -8.80 -7.33
C THR A 35 -2.75 -8.11 -6.06
N TRP A 36 -2.00 -8.82 -5.21
CA TRP A 36 -1.39 -8.24 -4.00
C TRP A 36 -0.35 -7.16 -4.35
N HIS A 37 0.41 -7.36 -5.43
CA HIS A 37 1.35 -6.35 -5.92
C HIS A 37 0.63 -5.08 -6.42
N ASN A 38 -0.41 -5.24 -7.24
CA ASN A 38 -1.21 -4.12 -7.74
C ASN A 38 -1.95 -3.36 -6.62
N PHE A 39 -2.41 -4.08 -5.59
CA PHE A 39 -3.02 -3.48 -4.41
C PHE A 39 -2.00 -2.66 -3.61
N ALA A 40 -0.81 -3.21 -3.34
CA ALA A 40 0.27 -2.49 -2.67
C ALA A 40 0.68 -1.21 -3.42
N GLN A 41 0.79 -1.28 -4.76
CA GLN A 41 1.04 -0.10 -5.61
C GLN A 41 -0.07 0.94 -5.51
N THR A 42 -1.33 0.52 -5.52
CA THR A 42 -2.47 1.43 -5.37
C THR A 42 -2.46 2.12 -4.00
N CYS A 43 -2.19 1.38 -2.92
CA CYS A 43 -2.04 1.95 -1.58
C CYS A 43 -0.89 2.97 -1.48
N LEU A 44 0.26 2.70 -2.12
CA LEU A 44 1.38 3.64 -2.20
C LEU A 44 1.00 4.92 -2.95
N LEU A 45 0.36 4.79 -4.12
CA LEU A 45 -0.11 5.93 -4.90
C LEU A 45 -1.11 6.77 -4.11
N PHE A 46 -2.02 6.13 -3.37
CA PHE A 46 -2.98 6.83 -2.51
C PHE A 46 -2.29 7.58 -1.35
N ALA A 47 -1.30 6.96 -0.71
CA ALA A 47 -0.52 7.60 0.35
C ALA A 47 0.26 8.83 -0.17
N VAL A 48 0.83 8.74 -1.38
CA VAL A 48 1.53 9.84 -2.05
C VAL A 48 0.55 10.96 -2.43
N ALA A 49 -0.58 10.63 -3.07
CA ALA A 49 -1.60 11.60 -3.45
C ALA A 49 -2.15 12.35 -2.22
N TYR A 50 -2.42 11.64 -1.12
CA TYR A 50 -2.84 12.24 0.14
C TYR A 50 -1.75 13.13 0.75
N GLY A 51 -0.49 12.68 0.72
CA GLY A 51 0.65 13.47 1.19
C GLY A 51 0.83 14.79 0.42
N ILE A 52 0.75 14.74 -0.91
CA ILE A 52 0.82 15.91 -1.78
C ILE A 52 -0.39 16.84 -1.55
N GLY A 53 -1.60 16.28 -1.47
CA GLY A 53 -2.81 17.07 -1.20
C GLY A 53 -2.76 17.79 0.14
N LYS A 54 -2.20 17.16 1.18
CA LYS A 54 -1.96 17.82 2.47
C LYS A 54 -0.95 18.96 2.34
N LEU A 55 0.19 18.72 1.69
CA LEU A 55 1.23 19.74 1.49
C LEU A 55 0.73 20.93 0.65
N ALA A 56 -0.13 20.66 -0.34
CA ALA A 56 -0.76 21.70 -1.16
C ALA A 56 -1.82 22.48 -0.37
N GLY A 57 -2.56 21.81 0.52
CA GLY A 57 -3.53 22.44 1.42
C GLY A 57 -2.90 23.28 2.55
N GLU A 58 -1.73 22.88 3.06
CA GLU A 58 -0.96 23.68 4.05
C GLU A 58 -0.33 24.94 3.45
N LYS A 59 -0.27 25.07 2.12
CA LYS A 59 0.24 26.27 1.42
C LYS A 59 -0.84 27.32 1.09
N LYS A 60 -2.09 27.11 1.51
CA LYS A 60 -3.22 28.01 1.30
C LYS A 60 -3.70 28.59 2.63
#